data_AF-A0A9X8YRX8-F1
#
_entry.id   AF-A0A9X8YRX8-F1
#
_cell.length_a   1.000
_cell.length_b   1.000
_cell.length_c   1.000
_cell.angle_alpha   90.00
_cell.angle_beta   90.00
_cell.angle_gamma   90.00
#
_symmetry.space_group_name_H-M   'P 1'
#
loop_
_entity.id
_entity.type
_entity.pdbx_description
1 polymer ?
#
loop_
_entity_poly.entity_id
_entity_poly.type
_entity_poly.pdbx_seq_one_letter_code
_entity_poly.pdbx_strand_id
1 'polypeptide(L)'
;VEFRQLLDDHNLSYGMFGHVDAGVLHVRPALDMCDPQQEVLMKQISDRVVALTAKYGGLLWGEHGKGFRAEYSPEFFGETLYEELRRIKAAFDPDNRLNPGKICSPLAVDAPMMQVDAVKRGTFDRQIPVEVRTSFRGALECNGNGLCFNFDVRSPMCPSMKISSNRIHSPKGRATLVREWLRLLAEQGVDPLALEKQLPQQRLSLRGLIEKTRNSWHAGKGEYDFSHEVKEAMSGCLACKACSTQC
;
A
#
# COMPACT_ATOMS: atom_id res chain seq x y z
N VAL A 1 -4.70 -10.25 -28.79
CA VAL A 1 -6.15 -9.99 -29.03
C VAL A 1 -6.98 -10.49 -27.86
N GLU A 2 -6.82 -11.75 -27.44
CA GLU A 2 -7.56 -12.34 -26.32
C GLU A 2 -7.45 -11.57 -24.98
N PHE A 3 -6.28 -11.01 -24.63
CA PHE A 3 -6.15 -10.21 -23.41
C PHE A 3 -6.98 -8.92 -23.48
N ARG A 4 -7.00 -8.23 -24.63
CA ARG A 4 -7.88 -7.06 -24.80
C ARG A 4 -9.34 -7.45 -24.66
N GLN A 5 -9.75 -8.52 -25.35
CA GLN A 5 -11.12 -9.05 -25.26
C GLN A 5 -11.52 -9.34 -23.81
N LEU A 6 -10.65 -9.99 -23.03
CA LEU A 6 -10.89 -10.25 -21.61
C LEU A 6 -11.22 -8.96 -20.83
N LEU A 7 -10.48 -7.88 -21.07
CA LEU A 7 -10.72 -6.62 -20.37
C LEU A 7 -11.95 -5.87 -20.92
N ASP A 8 -12.14 -5.92 -22.24
CA ASP A 8 -13.27 -5.30 -22.94
C ASP A 8 -14.61 -5.94 -22.52
N ASP A 9 -14.65 -7.28 -22.36
CA ASP A 9 -15.82 -8.04 -21.87
C ASP A 9 -16.26 -7.59 -20.47
N HIS A 10 -15.33 -7.09 -19.67
CA HIS A 10 -15.59 -6.53 -18.34
C HIS A 10 -15.76 -5.01 -18.34
N ASN A 11 -15.85 -4.37 -19.51
CA ASN A 11 -16.00 -2.93 -19.71
C ASN A 11 -14.94 -2.08 -18.99
N LEU A 12 -13.71 -2.59 -18.89
CA LEU A 12 -12.63 -1.89 -18.21
C LEU A 12 -11.92 -0.91 -19.15
N SER A 13 -11.63 0.28 -18.64
CA SER A 13 -10.60 1.14 -19.23
C SER A 13 -9.22 0.61 -18.86
N TYR A 14 -8.27 0.61 -19.78
CA TYR A 14 -6.92 0.12 -19.50
C TYR A 14 -5.85 0.80 -20.35
N GLY A 15 -4.64 0.88 -19.78
CA GLY A 15 -3.42 1.20 -20.52
C GLY A 15 -2.64 -0.05 -20.88
N MET A 16 -2.12 -0.12 -22.11
CA MET A 16 -1.18 -1.16 -22.56
C MET A 16 0.05 -0.49 -23.18
N PHE A 17 1.23 -0.81 -22.65
CA PHE A 17 2.53 -0.31 -23.11
C PHE A 17 3.60 -1.36 -22.79
N GLY A 18 4.81 -1.26 -23.31
CA GLY A 18 5.78 -2.34 -23.12
C GLY A 18 7.12 -2.10 -23.79
N HIS A 19 8.02 -3.05 -23.56
CA HIS A 19 9.33 -3.15 -24.19
C HIS A 19 9.23 -4.25 -25.24
N VAL A 20 8.92 -3.87 -26.48
CA VAL A 20 8.67 -4.81 -27.58
C VAL A 20 9.92 -5.63 -27.91
N ASP A 21 11.09 -5.02 -27.79
CA ASP A 21 12.41 -5.64 -27.94
C ASP A 21 12.67 -6.77 -26.94
N ALA A 22 12.14 -6.64 -25.72
CA ALA A 22 12.27 -7.64 -24.66
C ALA A 22 11.07 -8.59 -24.55
N GLY A 23 10.03 -8.43 -25.39
CA GLY A 23 8.80 -9.21 -25.30
C GLY A 23 7.99 -8.95 -24.02
N VAL A 24 8.13 -7.77 -23.40
CA VAL A 24 7.46 -7.41 -22.14
C VAL A 24 6.27 -6.49 -22.39
N LEU A 25 5.08 -6.90 -21.97
CA LEU A 25 3.86 -6.10 -22.02
C LEU A 25 3.40 -5.71 -20.61
N HIS A 26 3.26 -4.42 -20.37
CA HIS A 26 2.66 -3.81 -19.18
C HIS A 26 1.19 -3.49 -19.45
N VAL A 27 0.30 -4.12 -18.70
CA VAL A 27 -1.14 -3.88 -18.78
C VAL A 27 -1.64 -3.33 -17.45
N ARG A 28 -2.37 -2.21 -17.50
CA ARG A 28 -2.93 -1.54 -16.31
C ARG A 28 -4.44 -1.31 -16.49
N PRO A 29 -5.28 -2.27 -16.09
CA PRO A 29 -6.72 -2.06 -15.98
C PRO A 29 -7.03 -1.04 -14.88
N ALA A 30 -7.92 -0.11 -15.16
CA ALA A 30 -8.43 0.86 -14.19
C ALA A 30 -9.49 0.18 -13.33
N LEU A 31 -9.09 -0.21 -12.12
CA LEU A 31 -9.95 -0.81 -11.11
C LEU A 31 -9.94 0.08 -9.86
N ASP A 32 -11.12 0.36 -9.31
CA ASP A 32 -11.26 0.97 -8.00
C ASP A 32 -11.21 -0.11 -6.91
N MET A 33 -10.07 -0.25 -6.26
CA MET A 33 -9.91 -1.20 -5.15
C MET A 33 -10.72 -0.81 -3.89
N CYS A 34 -11.32 0.38 -3.84
CA CYS A 34 -12.27 0.75 -2.79
C CYS A 34 -13.69 0.24 -3.08
N ASP A 35 -13.99 -0.21 -4.30
CA ASP A 35 -15.23 -0.88 -4.65
C ASP A 35 -15.10 -2.39 -4.39
N PRO A 36 -15.89 -2.99 -3.47
CA PRO A 36 -15.84 -4.42 -3.18
C PRO A 36 -16.09 -5.31 -4.42
N GLN A 37 -16.91 -4.88 -5.37
CA GLN A 37 -17.21 -5.66 -6.57
C GLN A 37 -16.01 -5.68 -7.52
N GLN A 38 -15.31 -4.55 -7.65
CA GLN A 38 -14.10 -4.48 -8.46
C GLN A 38 -12.91 -5.19 -7.82
N GLU A 39 -12.87 -5.27 -6.49
CA GLU A 39 -11.90 -6.11 -5.78
C GLU A 39 -12.08 -7.61 -6.10
N VAL A 40 -13.32 -8.10 -6.17
CA VAL A 40 -13.62 -9.47 -6.64
C VAL A 40 -13.24 -9.64 -8.11
N LEU A 41 -13.61 -8.68 -8.96
CA LEU A 41 -13.29 -8.70 -10.38
C LEU A 41 -11.78 -8.75 -10.63
N MET A 42 -10.98 -8.06 -9.81
CA MET A 42 -9.52 -8.08 -9.90
C MET A 42 -8.95 -9.50 -9.75
N LYS A 43 -9.48 -10.33 -8.84
CA LYS A 43 -9.08 -11.74 -8.69
C LYS A 43 -9.46 -12.55 -9.93
N GLN A 44 -10.71 -12.42 -10.39
CA GLN A 44 -11.21 -13.14 -11.57
C GLN A 44 -10.37 -12.83 -12.82
N ILE A 45 -10.04 -11.56 -13.05
CA ILE A 45 -9.18 -11.15 -14.16
C ILE A 45 -7.77 -11.70 -13.96
N SER A 46 -7.22 -11.65 -12.75
CA SER A 46 -5.89 -12.20 -12.47
C SER A 46 -5.79 -13.68 -12.83
N ASP A 47 -6.79 -14.49 -12.45
CA ASP A 47 -6.84 -15.92 -12.77
C ASP A 47 -6.94 -16.18 -14.28
N ARG A 48 -7.77 -15.40 -14.98
CA ARG A 48 -7.89 -15.51 -16.45
C ARG A 48 -6.62 -15.07 -17.17
N VAL A 49 -5.92 -14.05 -16.66
CA VAL A 49 -4.63 -13.61 -17.19
C VAL A 49 -3.56 -14.67 -16.96
N VAL A 50 -3.51 -15.30 -15.78
CA VAL A 50 -2.62 -16.44 -15.49
C VAL A 50 -2.79 -17.53 -16.54
N ALA A 51 -4.03 -18.00 -16.75
CA ALA A 51 -4.34 -19.04 -17.72
C ALA A 51 -3.97 -18.63 -19.15
N LEU A 52 -4.23 -17.37 -19.52
CA LEU A 52 -3.88 -16.84 -20.83
C LEU A 52 -2.37 -16.78 -21.04
N THR A 53 -1.62 -16.32 -20.04
CA THR A 53 -0.15 -16.28 -20.08
C THR A 53 0.43 -17.69 -20.23
N ALA A 54 -0.07 -18.66 -19.46
CA ALA A 54 0.35 -20.05 -19.56
C ALA A 54 0.05 -20.66 -20.95
N LYS A 55 -1.13 -20.38 -21.52
CA LYS A 55 -1.52 -20.82 -22.87
C LYS A 55 -0.51 -20.42 -23.95
N TYR A 56 0.14 -19.26 -23.80
CA TYR A 56 1.15 -18.78 -24.76
C TYR A 56 2.60 -19.08 -24.33
N GLY A 57 2.82 -19.88 -23.27
CA GLY A 57 4.16 -20.17 -22.75
C GLY A 57 4.89 -18.94 -22.19
N GLY A 58 4.13 -17.89 -21.80
CA GLY A 58 4.67 -16.65 -21.28
C GLY A 58 4.97 -16.71 -19.77
N LEU A 59 5.55 -15.63 -19.26
CA LEU A 59 5.75 -15.40 -17.83
C LEU A 59 4.83 -14.28 -17.35
N LEU A 60 4.21 -14.49 -16.18
CA LEU A 60 3.27 -13.51 -15.61
C LEU A 60 3.95 -12.23 -15.12
N TRP A 61 5.27 -12.26 -14.97
CA TRP A 61 6.10 -11.14 -14.51
C TRP A 61 7.46 -11.15 -15.19
N GLY A 62 7.70 -10.16 -16.05
CA GLY A 62 9.02 -9.88 -16.62
C GLY A 62 9.89 -9.03 -15.69
N GLU A 63 9.41 -7.85 -15.29
CA GLU A 63 10.23 -6.85 -14.58
C GLU A 63 9.77 -6.58 -13.14
N HIS A 64 8.46 -6.55 -12.90
CA HIS A 64 7.90 -6.14 -11.62
C HIS A 64 7.82 -7.30 -10.61
N GLY A 65 7.91 -6.96 -9.32
CA GLY A 65 7.87 -7.92 -8.22
C GLY A 65 6.58 -8.75 -8.16
N LYS A 66 6.69 -9.94 -7.56
CA LYS A 66 5.61 -10.95 -7.49
C LYS A 66 4.54 -10.60 -6.46
N GLY A 67 4.91 -10.05 -5.30
CA GLY A 67 3.97 -9.50 -4.33
C GLY A 67 2.87 -10.48 -3.93
N PHE A 68 1.60 -10.05 -3.94
CA PHE A 68 0.43 -10.89 -3.65
C PHE A 68 0.14 -11.91 -4.75
N ARG A 69 0.71 -11.72 -5.95
CA ARG A 69 0.60 -12.68 -7.03
C ARG A 69 1.51 -13.90 -6.82
N ALA A 70 2.20 -13.94 -5.67
CA ALA A 70 2.93 -15.11 -5.21
C ALA A 70 2.07 -16.38 -5.14
N GLU A 71 0.75 -16.24 -4.99
CA GLU A 71 -0.25 -17.31 -5.14
C GLU A 71 0.08 -18.27 -6.30
N TYR A 72 0.42 -17.73 -7.48
CA TYR A 72 0.65 -18.52 -8.68
C TYR A 72 2.11 -19.00 -8.83
N SER A 73 2.99 -18.73 -7.86
CA SER A 73 4.42 -19.05 -7.97
C SER A 73 4.70 -20.56 -8.12
N PRO A 74 4.07 -21.46 -7.35
CA PRO A 74 4.33 -22.89 -7.49
C PRO A 74 4.06 -23.40 -8.92
N GLU A 75 2.95 -22.95 -9.51
CA GLU A 75 2.56 -23.36 -10.86
C GLU A 75 3.49 -22.77 -11.94
N PHE A 76 3.81 -21.47 -11.86
CA PHE A 76 4.66 -20.82 -12.86
C PHE A 76 6.13 -21.25 -12.84
N PHE A 77 6.67 -21.58 -11.67
CA PHE A 77 8.03 -22.10 -11.57
C PHE A 77 8.08 -23.61 -11.83
N GLY A 78 6.98 -24.32 -11.60
CA GLY A 78 6.96 -25.78 -11.59
C GLY A 78 7.75 -26.34 -10.40
N GLU A 79 7.61 -27.65 -10.20
CA GLU A 79 8.14 -28.35 -9.03
C GLU A 79 9.65 -28.13 -8.84
N THR A 80 10.45 -28.37 -9.89
CA THR A 80 11.92 -28.29 -9.82
C THR A 80 12.41 -26.89 -9.43
N LEU A 81 12.02 -25.85 -10.17
CA LEU A 81 12.54 -24.50 -9.90
C LEU A 81 11.95 -23.93 -8.60
N TYR A 82 10.69 -24.26 -8.29
CA TYR A 82 10.09 -23.84 -7.04
C TYR A 82 10.86 -24.43 -5.85
N GLU A 83 11.22 -25.73 -5.88
CA GLU A 83 12.02 -26.34 -4.83
C GLU A 83 13.39 -25.67 -4.64
N GLU A 84 14.10 -25.35 -5.72
CA GLU A 84 15.38 -24.63 -5.63
C GLU A 84 15.22 -23.23 -5.00
N LEU A 85 14.14 -22.50 -5.34
CA LEU A 85 13.83 -21.24 -4.67
C LEU A 85 13.60 -21.44 -3.17
N ARG A 86 12.90 -22.51 -2.77
CA ARG A 86 12.67 -22.84 -1.36
C ARG A 86 13.96 -23.21 -0.62
N ARG A 87 14.91 -23.87 -1.28
CA ARG A 87 16.25 -24.16 -0.73
C ARG A 87 17.05 -22.88 -0.50
N ILE A 88 17.05 -21.96 -1.47
CA ILE A 88 17.67 -20.65 -1.32
C ILE A 88 17.02 -19.89 -0.16
N LYS A 89 15.68 -19.85 -0.11
CA LYS A 89 14.94 -19.21 0.99
C LYS A 89 15.31 -19.79 2.35
N ALA A 90 15.43 -21.11 2.46
CA ALA A 90 15.82 -21.78 3.70
C ALA A 90 17.24 -21.44 4.15
N ALA A 91 18.18 -21.27 3.22
CA ALA A 91 19.56 -20.92 3.55
C ALA A 91 19.70 -19.51 4.17
N PHE A 92 18.87 -18.55 3.75
CA PHE A 92 18.95 -17.15 4.19
C PHE A 92 17.86 -16.74 5.20
N ASP A 93 16.75 -17.48 5.28
CA ASP A 93 15.62 -17.17 6.15
C ASP A 93 14.88 -18.47 6.57
N PRO A 94 15.52 -19.34 7.37
CA PRO A 94 14.96 -20.62 7.76
C PRO A 94 13.66 -20.49 8.56
N ASP A 95 13.53 -19.42 9.35
CA ASP A 95 12.36 -19.13 10.18
C ASP A 95 11.25 -18.35 9.43
N ASN A 96 11.42 -18.13 8.12
CA ASN A 96 10.45 -17.45 7.26
C ASN A 96 10.03 -16.04 7.74
N ARG A 97 10.97 -15.26 8.29
CA ARG A 97 10.72 -13.93 8.88
C ARG A 97 10.69 -12.83 7.83
N LEU A 98 11.38 -13.01 6.71
CA LEU A 98 11.55 -12.02 5.66
C LEU A 98 10.43 -12.15 4.61
N ASN A 99 9.38 -11.34 4.79
CA ASN A 99 8.28 -11.18 3.85
C ASN A 99 7.53 -12.51 3.52
N PRO A 100 6.98 -13.19 4.53
CA PRO A 100 6.31 -14.48 4.38
C PRO A 100 5.14 -14.43 3.38
N GLY A 101 4.91 -15.57 2.72
CA GLY A 101 3.85 -15.73 1.71
C GLY A 101 4.16 -15.03 0.38
N LYS A 102 5.40 -14.55 0.16
CA LYS A 102 5.86 -13.95 -1.10
C LYS A 102 6.91 -14.84 -1.75
N ILE A 103 6.81 -15.03 -3.06
CA ILE A 103 7.71 -15.84 -3.91
C ILE A 103 7.69 -17.32 -3.54
N CYS A 104 8.18 -17.70 -2.35
CA CYS A 104 8.21 -19.07 -1.85
C CYS A 104 8.39 -19.10 -0.31
N SER A 105 8.03 -20.23 0.30
CA SER A 105 8.34 -20.57 1.70
C SER A 105 9.65 -21.37 1.79
N PRO A 106 10.41 -21.34 2.90
CA PRO A 106 11.59 -22.17 3.02
C PRO A 106 11.23 -23.67 2.98
N LEU A 107 12.17 -24.52 2.55
CA LEU A 107 11.91 -25.94 2.27
C LEU A 107 11.30 -26.72 3.46
N ALA A 108 11.77 -26.44 4.67
CA ALA A 108 11.30 -27.09 5.90
C ALA A 108 9.97 -26.52 6.43
N VAL A 109 9.42 -25.48 5.80
CA VAL A 109 8.21 -24.79 6.26
C VAL A 109 7.14 -24.89 5.19
N ASP A 110 6.03 -25.55 5.54
CA ASP A 110 4.84 -25.59 4.70
C ASP A 110 3.93 -24.40 4.99
N ALA A 111 4.37 -23.21 4.57
CA ALA A 111 3.61 -21.97 4.69
C ALA A 111 2.91 -21.61 3.37
N PRO A 112 1.62 -21.23 3.40
CA PRO A 112 0.87 -20.88 2.20
C PRO A 112 1.39 -19.59 1.57
N MET A 113 1.24 -19.48 0.25
CA MET A 113 1.46 -18.21 -0.45
C MET A 113 0.32 -17.24 -0.16
N MET A 114 0.67 -15.96 -0.08
CA MET A 114 -0.34 -14.90 0.03
C MET A 114 -1.20 -14.94 -1.22
N GLN A 115 -2.51 -14.95 -1.02
CA GLN A 115 -3.49 -14.98 -2.09
C GLN A 115 -3.68 -13.58 -2.70
N VAL A 116 -4.02 -13.55 -3.99
CA VAL A 116 -4.32 -12.36 -4.77
C VAL A 116 -5.58 -11.67 -4.28
N ASP A 117 -6.48 -12.33 -3.58
CA ASP A 117 -7.68 -11.75 -2.98
C ASP A 117 -7.54 -11.42 -1.48
N ALA A 118 -6.39 -11.69 -0.86
CA ALA A 118 -6.15 -11.34 0.54
C ALA A 118 -6.34 -9.83 0.80
N VAL A 119 -6.75 -9.45 2.01
CA VAL A 119 -7.09 -8.07 2.38
C VAL A 119 -6.06 -7.05 1.88
N LYS A 120 -6.54 -6.02 1.18
CA LYS A 120 -5.69 -5.00 0.58
C LYS A 120 -5.92 -3.65 1.21
N ARG A 121 -5.05 -2.74 0.79
CA ARG A 121 -5.15 -1.31 1.03
C ARG A 121 -6.57 -0.75 0.82
N GLY A 122 -7.22 -1.14 -0.28
CA GLY A 122 -8.55 -0.65 -0.66
C GLY A 122 -9.66 -1.02 0.32
N THR A 123 -9.55 -2.18 1.00
CA THR A 123 -10.48 -2.62 2.04
C THR A 123 -10.55 -1.65 3.22
N PHE A 124 -9.42 -1.01 3.55
CA PHE A 124 -9.35 0.01 4.59
C PHE A 124 -9.69 1.39 4.07
N ASP A 125 -9.19 1.77 2.89
CA ASP A 125 -9.44 3.10 2.32
C ASP A 125 -10.92 3.37 2.03
N ARG A 126 -11.72 2.34 1.71
CA ARG A 126 -13.16 2.50 1.48
C ARG A 126 -13.96 2.91 2.74
N GLN A 127 -13.38 2.76 3.93
CA GLN A 127 -14.00 3.22 5.19
C GLN A 127 -13.89 4.74 5.34
N ILE A 128 -13.03 5.41 4.57
CA ILE A 128 -12.83 6.85 4.60
C ILE A 128 -13.79 7.50 3.59
N PRO A 129 -14.59 8.51 4.00
CA PRO A 129 -15.49 9.23 3.10
C PRO A 129 -14.78 9.75 1.84
N VAL A 130 -15.47 9.74 0.70
CA VAL A 130 -14.91 10.08 -0.61
C VAL A 130 -14.35 11.51 -0.63
N GLU A 131 -15.07 12.43 0.01
CA GLU A 131 -14.72 13.84 0.11
C GLU A 131 -13.42 14.02 0.91
N VAL A 132 -13.28 13.26 2.00
CA VAL A 132 -12.05 13.24 2.82
C VAL A 132 -10.90 12.65 2.02
N ARG A 133 -11.08 11.52 1.32
CA ARG A 133 -10.05 10.95 0.43
C ARG A 133 -9.60 11.93 -0.65
N THR A 134 -10.54 12.71 -1.18
CA THR A 134 -10.29 13.74 -2.21
C THR A 134 -9.51 14.92 -1.64
N SER A 135 -9.80 15.36 -0.42
CA SER A 135 -9.03 16.42 0.25
C SER A 135 -7.61 15.97 0.59
N PHE A 136 -7.43 14.71 1.00
CA PHE A 136 -6.16 14.15 1.46
C PHE A 136 -5.40 13.35 0.38
N ARG A 137 -5.62 13.66 -0.91
CA ARG A 137 -5.07 12.89 -2.05
C ARG A 137 -3.59 12.55 -1.95
N GLY A 138 -2.75 13.47 -1.47
CA GLY A 138 -1.31 13.22 -1.35
C GLY A 138 -0.95 11.99 -0.50
N ALA A 139 -1.74 11.68 0.54
CA ALA A 139 -1.55 10.46 1.32
C ALA A 139 -2.19 9.24 0.64
N LEU A 140 -3.39 9.42 0.07
CA LEU A 140 -4.18 8.33 -0.54
C LEU A 140 -3.60 7.83 -1.86
N GLU A 141 -2.86 8.67 -2.59
CA GLU A 141 -2.23 8.33 -3.87
C GLU A 141 -0.88 7.64 -3.72
N CYS A 142 -0.33 7.56 -2.50
CA CYS A 142 0.87 6.80 -2.25
C CYS A 142 0.65 5.33 -2.65
N ASN A 143 1.27 4.93 -3.76
CA ASN A 143 1.13 3.60 -4.35
C ASN A 143 1.73 2.49 -3.46
N GLY A 144 2.47 2.85 -2.40
CA GLY A 144 3.04 1.93 -1.43
C GLY A 144 4.40 1.34 -1.84
N ASN A 145 5.05 1.84 -2.90
CA ASN A 145 6.38 1.41 -3.28
C ASN A 145 7.44 1.79 -2.21
N GLY A 146 8.61 1.13 -2.28
CA GLY A 146 9.70 1.32 -1.33
C GLY A 146 10.77 2.34 -1.76
N LEU A 147 10.60 3.07 -2.87
CA LEU A 147 11.63 3.97 -3.40
C LEU A 147 12.06 5.02 -2.38
N CYS A 148 11.14 5.43 -1.53
CA CYS A 148 11.42 6.42 -0.50
C CYS A 148 12.25 5.90 0.69
N PHE A 149 12.57 4.60 0.73
CA PHE A 149 13.52 4.01 1.68
C PHE A 149 14.96 3.98 1.14
N ASN A 150 15.28 4.86 0.19
CA ASN A 150 16.58 4.96 -0.43
C ASN A 150 17.67 5.45 0.54
N PHE A 151 18.83 4.80 0.51
CA PHE A 151 20.02 5.14 1.30
C PHE A 151 21.00 6.08 0.57
N ASP A 152 20.84 6.29 -0.74
CA ASP A 152 21.70 7.22 -1.49
C ASP A 152 21.56 8.63 -0.93
N VAL A 153 22.66 9.19 -0.45
CA VAL A 153 22.73 10.53 0.14
C VAL A 153 22.36 11.63 -0.85
N ARG A 154 22.53 11.41 -2.16
CA ARG A 154 22.29 12.40 -3.22
C ARG A 154 20.86 12.38 -3.76
N SER A 155 20.13 11.27 -3.59
CA SER A 155 18.73 11.21 -4.02
C SER A 155 17.89 12.21 -3.20
N PRO A 156 17.12 13.11 -3.84
CA PRO A 156 16.25 14.02 -3.12
C PRO A 156 15.11 13.19 -2.51
N MET A 157 15.17 12.96 -1.20
CA MET A 157 14.18 12.22 -0.42
C MET A 157 14.15 12.78 1.01
N CYS A 158 13.10 12.46 1.80
CA CYS A 158 12.87 13.04 3.13
C CYS A 158 14.13 13.05 4.02
N PRO A 159 14.67 14.23 4.37
CA PRO A 159 15.88 14.33 5.20
C PRO A 159 15.69 13.72 6.59
N SER A 160 14.52 13.87 7.19
CA SER A 160 14.20 13.28 8.49
C SER A 160 14.27 11.75 8.47
N MET A 161 13.84 11.09 7.39
CA MET A 161 14.01 9.63 7.25
C MET A 161 15.49 9.26 7.09
N LYS A 162 16.26 9.99 6.29
CA LYS A 162 17.69 9.70 6.07
C LYS A 162 18.53 9.83 7.34
N ILE A 163 18.25 10.85 8.15
CA ILE A 163 18.99 11.11 9.39
C ILE A 163 18.56 10.13 10.49
N SER A 164 17.25 9.93 10.67
CA SER A 164 16.74 9.07 11.76
C SER A 164 16.81 7.57 11.43
N SER A 165 16.90 7.20 10.15
CA SER A 165 16.64 5.84 9.65
C SER A 165 15.25 5.28 10.04
N ASN A 166 14.35 6.12 10.54
CA ASN A 166 13.00 5.72 10.93
C ASN A 166 12.05 5.86 9.74
N ARG A 167 11.45 4.73 9.34
CA ARG A 167 10.54 4.63 8.20
C ARG A 167 9.26 5.45 8.38
N ILE A 168 8.85 5.74 9.61
CA ILE A 168 7.70 6.63 9.91
C ILE A 168 7.91 8.02 9.28
N HIS A 169 9.14 8.52 9.25
CA HIS A 169 9.46 9.82 8.67
C HIS A 169 9.64 9.79 7.14
N SER A 170 9.47 8.63 6.49
CA SER A 170 9.48 8.55 5.04
C SER A 170 8.14 9.03 4.46
N PRO A 171 8.08 9.43 3.18
CA PRO A 171 6.84 9.70 2.47
C PRO A 171 5.80 8.59 2.61
N LYS A 172 6.22 7.33 2.46
CA LYS A 172 5.35 6.16 2.63
C LYS A 172 4.88 6.02 4.07
N GLY A 173 5.77 6.14 5.07
CA GLY A 173 5.40 6.04 6.48
C GLY A 173 4.37 7.10 6.87
N ARG A 174 4.60 8.34 6.44
CA ARG A 174 3.69 9.47 6.62
C ARG A 174 2.33 9.27 5.95
N ALA A 175 2.33 8.84 4.70
CA ALA A 175 1.10 8.54 3.99
C ALA A 175 0.31 7.42 4.68
N THR A 176 0.99 6.37 5.17
CA THR A 176 0.36 5.28 5.94
C THR A 176 -0.24 5.78 7.25
N LEU A 177 0.48 6.59 8.03
CA LEU A 177 -0.04 7.16 9.28
C LEU A 177 -1.27 8.04 9.04
N VAL A 178 -1.20 8.94 8.05
CA VAL A 178 -2.34 9.82 7.71
C VAL A 178 -3.54 8.99 7.28
N ARG A 179 -3.35 7.96 6.46
CA ARG A 179 -4.46 7.09 6.02
C ARG A 179 -5.13 6.36 7.17
N GLU A 180 -4.33 5.78 8.06
CA GLU A 180 -4.87 5.10 9.24
C GLU A 180 -5.57 6.07 10.19
N TRP A 181 -5.03 7.28 10.36
CA TRP A 181 -5.65 8.33 11.15
C TRP A 181 -7.02 8.73 10.59
N LEU A 182 -7.12 8.94 9.29
CA LEU A 182 -8.39 9.26 8.63
C LEU A 182 -9.41 8.11 8.77
N ARG A 183 -8.95 6.86 8.71
CA ARG A 183 -9.80 5.68 8.93
C ARG A 183 -10.35 5.64 10.36
N LEU A 184 -9.48 5.84 11.36
CA LEU A 184 -9.87 5.87 12.77
C LEU A 184 -10.79 7.05 13.10
N LEU A 185 -10.57 8.22 12.51
CA LEU A 185 -11.50 9.36 12.64
C LEU A 185 -12.87 9.02 12.06
N ALA A 186 -12.93 8.42 10.88
CA ALA A 186 -14.18 7.99 10.25
C ALA A 186 -14.91 6.95 11.11
N GLU A 187 -14.18 5.99 11.69
CA GLU A 187 -14.71 4.98 12.63
C GLU A 187 -15.32 5.63 13.89
N GLN A 188 -14.75 6.75 14.36
CA GLN A 188 -15.26 7.53 15.48
C GLN A 188 -16.35 8.56 15.09
N GLY A 189 -16.72 8.63 13.80
CA GLY A 189 -17.70 9.61 13.30
C GLY A 189 -17.18 11.06 13.31
N VAL A 190 -15.87 11.27 13.31
CA VAL A 190 -15.23 12.59 13.30
C VAL A 190 -14.90 13.00 11.86
N ASP A 191 -15.43 14.14 11.42
CA ASP A 191 -15.10 14.72 10.11
C ASP A 191 -13.90 15.69 10.21
N PRO A 192 -12.71 15.32 9.67
CA PRO A 192 -11.54 16.18 9.70
C PRO A 192 -11.73 17.49 8.90
N LEU A 193 -12.57 17.50 7.86
CA LEU A 193 -12.82 18.70 7.06
C LEU A 193 -13.70 19.70 7.81
N ALA A 194 -14.66 19.21 8.59
CA ALA A 194 -15.43 20.05 9.50
C ALA A 194 -14.54 20.64 10.59
N LEU A 195 -13.64 19.85 11.17
CA LEU A 195 -12.67 20.33 12.17
C LEU A 195 -11.77 21.42 11.60
N GLU A 196 -11.19 21.20 10.41
CA GLU A 196 -10.33 22.18 9.75
C GLU A 196 -11.04 23.54 9.55
N LYS A 197 -12.29 23.52 9.09
CA LYS A 197 -13.10 24.74 8.91
C LYS A 197 -13.39 25.49 10.21
N GLN A 198 -13.46 24.77 11.33
CA GLN A 198 -13.74 25.35 12.66
C GLN A 198 -12.49 25.94 13.31
N LEU A 199 -11.27 25.49 12.98
CA LEU A 199 -10.02 25.94 13.60
C LEU A 199 -9.84 27.47 13.59
N PRO A 200 -10.04 28.21 12.48
CA PRO A 200 -9.87 29.66 12.46
C PRO A 200 -10.88 30.42 13.33
N GLN A 201 -11.99 29.77 13.70
CA GLN A 201 -13.10 30.35 14.46
C GLN A 201 -13.01 30.04 15.96
N GLN A 202 -12.05 29.20 16.39
CA GLN A 202 -11.86 28.86 17.79
C GLN A 202 -11.30 30.06 18.57
N ARG A 203 -12.20 30.80 19.23
CA ARG A 203 -11.86 31.68 20.34
C ARG A 203 -11.77 30.85 21.62
N LEU A 204 -10.98 31.33 22.59
CA LEU A 204 -10.94 30.73 23.94
C LEU A 204 -12.36 30.70 24.51
N SER A 205 -12.91 29.49 24.65
CA SER A 205 -14.22 29.25 25.26
C SER A 205 -14.06 28.43 26.52
N LEU A 206 -14.95 28.61 27.49
CA LEU A 206 -14.95 27.83 28.73
C LEU A 206 -15.05 26.32 28.43
N ARG A 207 -15.86 25.95 27.43
CA ARG A 207 -15.99 24.58 26.95
C ARG A 207 -14.67 24.04 26.40
N GLY A 208 -13.97 24.81 25.56
CA GLY A 208 -12.66 24.41 25.02
C GLY A 208 -11.59 24.27 26.12
N LEU A 209 -11.65 25.08 27.18
CA LEU A 209 -10.75 24.95 28.33
C LEU A 209 -11.02 23.65 29.13
N ILE A 210 -12.30 23.30 29.32
CA ILE A 210 -12.71 22.04 29.96
C ILE A 210 -12.28 20.84 29.11
N GLU A 211 -12.50 20.88 27.80
CA GLU A 211 -12.07 19.81 26.89
C GLU A 211 -10.54 19.65 26.89
N LYS A 212 -9.78 20.76 26.84
CA LYS A 212 -8.31 20.72 26.90
C LYS A 212 -7.79 20.13 28.21
N THR A 213 -8.33 20.56 29.35
CA THR A 213 -7.93 20.06 30.67
C THR A 213 -8.25 18.58 30.83
N ARG A 214 -9.43 18.15 30.36
CA ARG A 214 -9.81 16.74 30.27
C ARG A 214 -8.82 15.95 29.41
N ASN A 215 -8.49 16.42 28.22
CA ASN A 215 -7.54 15.74 27.33
C ASN A 215 -6.15 15.63 27.97
N SER A 216 -5.66 16.70 28.63
CA SER A 216 -4.39 16.65 29.37
C SER A 216 -4.39 15.65 30.53
N TRP A 217 -5.51 15.52 31.24
CA TRP A 217 -5.67 14.53 32.30
C TRP A 217 -5.68 13.09 31.78
N HIS A 218 -6.43 12.82 30.70
CA HIS A 218 -6.44 11.50 30.05
C HIS A 218 -5.05 11.13 29.53
N ALA A 219 -4.34 12.07 28.90
CA ALA A 219 -2.95 11.87 28.49
C ALA A 219 -2.03 11.55 29.69
N GLY A 220 -2.20 12.25 30.82
CA GLY A 220 -1.47 11.98 32.06
C GLY A 220 -1.74 10.61 32.68
N LYS A 221 -2.87 9.98 32.34
CA LYS A 221 -3.20 8.59 32.71
C LYS A 221 -2.65 7.54 31.76
N GLY A 222 -1.99 7.96 30.68
CA GLY A 222 -1.46 7.05 29.65
C GLY A 222 -2.50 6.56 28.66
N GLU A 223 -3.65 7.25 28.52
CA GLU A 223 -4.58 6.95 27.43
C GLU A 223 -3.94 7.26 26.08
N TYR A 224 -3.90 6.26 25.22
CA TYR A 224 -3.24 6.33 23.92
C TYR A 224 -4.12 7.07 22.89
N ASP A 225 -3.51 8.02 22.18
CA ASP A 225 -4.13 8.75 21.07
C ASP A 225 -3.18 8.76 19.86
N PHE A 226 -3.59 8.06 18.81
CA PHE A 226 -2.85 7.92 17.57
C PHE A 226 -2.57 9.26 16.88
N SER A 227 -3.40 10.29 17.12
CA SER A 227 -3.21 11.64 16.58
C SER A 227 -1.86 12.24 16.99
N HIS A 228 -1.33 11.86 18.15
CA HIS A 228 -0.01 12.31 18.60
C HIS A 228 1.13 11.76 17.74
N GLU A 229 1.08 10.49 17.33
CA GLU A 229 2.09 9.90 16.43
C GLU A 229 2.05 10.53 15.04
N VAL A 230 0.84 10.77 14.52
CA VAL A 230 0.63 11.45 13.24
C VAL A 230 1.24 12.85 13.31
N LYS A 231 0.91 13.61 14.37
CA LYS A 231 1.47 14.95 14.60
C LYS A 231 2.99 14.91 14.71
N GLU A 232 3.56 13.99 15.46
CA GLU A 232 5.02 13.85 15.61
C GLU A 232 5.69 13.60 14.24
N ALA A 233 5.18 12.61 13.49
CA ALA A 233 5.70 12.28 12.17
C ALA A 233 5.59 13.45 11.19
N MET A 234 4.47 14.21 11.23
CA MET A 234 4.24 15.40 10.42
C MET A 234 5.11 16.58 10.84
N SER A 235 5.39 16.74 12.14
CA SER A 235 6.20 17.86 12.66
C SER A 235 7.65 17.81 12.13
N GLY A 236 8.17 16.62 11.84
CA GLY A 236 9.46 16.45 11.17
C GLY A 236 9.42 16.61 9.64
N CYS A 237 8.29 17.04 9.05
CA CYS A 237 8.13 17.20 7.61
C CYS A 237 8.54 18.58 7.15
N LEU A 238 9.52 18.65 6.24
CA LEU A 238 10.02 19.91 5.68
C LEU A 238 9.32 20.33 4.38
N ALA A 239 8.24 19.63 3.98
CA ALA A 239 7.49 19.90 2.75
C ALA A 239 8.35 20.02 1.47
N CYS A 240 9.50 19.34 1.40
CA CYS A 240 10.50 19.46 0.32
C CYS A 240 10.02 18.98 -1.08
N LYS A 241 8.82 18.40 -1.19
CA LYS A 241 8.19 17.86 -2.43
C LYS A 241 8.99 16.82 -3.23
N ALA A 242 10.14 16.38 -2.74
CA ALA A 242 10.96 15.41 -3.48
C ALA A 242 10.25 14.07 -3.76
N CYS A 243 9.32 13.68 -2.89
CA CYS A 243 8.53 12.48 -3.09
C CYS A 243 7.48 12.59 -4.21
N SER A 244 6.99 13.78 -4.56
CA SER A 244 5.98 13.91 -5.62
C SER A 244 6.55 13.76 -7.02
N THR A 245 7.88 13.84 -7.18
CA THR A 245 8.55 13.65 -8.47
C THR A 245 9.21 12.28 -8.61
N GLN A 246 9.59 11.65 -7.49
CA GLN A 246 10.35 10.39 -7.50
C GLN A 246 9.55 9.16 -7.06
N CYS A 247 8.35 9.29 -6.49
CA CYS A 247 7.62 8.18 -5.86
C CYS A 247 6.20 7.98 -6.43
#